data_AF-A0A1M2V332-F1
#
_entry.id   AF-A0A1M2V332-F1
#
_cell.length_a   1.000
_cell.length_b   1.000
_cell.length_c   1.000
_cell.angle_alpha   90.00
_cell.angle_beta   90.00
_cell.angle_gamma   90.00
#
_symmetry.space_group_name_H-M   'P 1'
#
loop_
_entity.id
_entity.type
_entity.pdbx_description
1 polymer ?
#
loop_
_entity_poly.entity_id
_entity_poly.type
_entity_poly.pdbx_seq_one_letter_code
_entity_poly.pdbx_strand_id
1 'polypeptide(L)'
;MVQNDGTKPWLWVHKSDNTPETKGDEEAVKEASALLSQITERVQEIQDDASIPIRSNKKKGLKSKKEMREEVQQGASEKLKDIATKHGYVVGKWLIFAQPDRVDALWNSVATSLVSGPLSSTSAYRAKVATSPQNDTPNYSHLVCVYVPDVYDQPSVTEALKEEYFAELNAAKTAAAEETAAKKAAAGETKKPKPKLKQKGGDDPFASDDEDGEENAEPEVSAPAAVKGKKPAPKKKAGAEAFASDEDAKDPSPKAKAPPKKRAAKRSKDADEDGSENEAPKKKRGRT
;
A
#
# COMPACT_ATOMS: atom_id res chain seq x y z
N MET A 1 -2.08 -28.18 -3.86
CA MET A 1 -2.63 -26.92 -4.41
C MET A 1 -3.46 -27.09 -5.69
N VAL A 2 -4.57 -26.35 -5.82
CA VAL A 2 -5.43 -26.34 -7.03
C VAL A 2 -4.76 -25.53 -8.15
N GLN A 3 -4.62 -26.14 -9.33
CA GLN A 3 -4.11 -25.47 -10.53
C GLN A 3 -5.19 -24.59 -11.17
N ASN A 4 -4.78 -23.43 -11.68
CA ASN A 4 -5.65 -22.53 -12.42
C ASN A 4 -5.92 -23.12 -13.81
N ASP A 5 -7.15 -23.61 -14.00
CA ASP A 5 -7.65 -24.12 -15.28
C ASP A 5 -8.19 -23.01 -16.21
N GLY A 6 -8.02 -21.74 -15.83
CA GLY A 6 -8.57 -20.58 -16.52
C GLY A 6 -10.04 -20.30 -16.20
N THR A 7 -10.73 -21.20 -15.50
CA THR A 7 -12.14 -21.05 -15.14
C THR A 7 -12.34 -20.61 -13.70
N LYS A 8 -11.43 -21.01 -12.79
CA LYS A 8 -11.52 -20.68 -11.35
C LYS A 8 -10.19 -20.17 -10.79
N PRO A 9 -9.81 -18.91 -11.09
CA PRO A 9 -8.55 -18.34 -10.62
C PRO A 9 -8.48 -18.11 -9.10
N TRP A 10 -9.61 -18.24 -8.38
CA TRP A 10 -9.72 -17.92 -6.97
C TRP A 10 -10.54 -18.97 -6.22
N LEU A 11 -10.05 -19.36 -5.05
CA LEU A 11 -10.84 -20.06 -4.04
C LEU A 11 -11.37 -19.02 -3.05
N TRP A 12 -12.61 -19.18 -2.61
CA TRP A 12 -13.29 -18.23 -1.73
C TRP A 12 -13.84 -18.95 -0.50
N VAL A 13 -13.77 -18.28 0.64
CA VAL A 13 -14.46 -18.66 1.87
C VAL A 13 -15.15 -17.43 2.42
N HIS A 14 -16.40 -17.59 2.83
CA HIS A 14 -17.19 -16.53 3.43
C HIS A 14 -17.76 -16.98 4.77
N LYS A 15 -17.81 -16.06 5.72
CA LYS A 15 -18.67 -16.18 6.90
C LYS A 15 -20.12 -15.94 6.43
N SER A 16 -21.12 -16.56 7.05
CA SER A 16 -22.52 -16.44 6.62
C SER A 16 -23.02 -14.98 6.65
N ASP A 17 -23.69 -14.61 5.56
CA ASP A 17 -24.66 -13.53 5.29
C ASP A 17 -24.40 -12.05 5.68
N ASN A 18 -23.18 -11.64 6.03
CA ASN A 18 -22.87 -10.21 6.19
C ASN A 18 -22.04 -9.66 5.02
N THR A 19 -22.63 -9.59 3.83
CA THR A 19 -22.05 -8.76 2.76
C THR A 19 -22.60 -7.34 2.89
N PRO A 20 -21.76 -6.33 3.15
CA PRO A 20 -22.24 -4.94 3.17
C PRO A 20 -22.80 -4.58 1.79
N GLU A 21 -24.04 -4.08 1.74
CA GLU A 21 -24.62 -3.54 0.52
C GLU A 21 -23.92 -2.22 0.17
N THR A 22 -23.28 -2.14 -0.99
CA THR A 22 -22.83 -0.87 -1.56
C THR A 22 -24.00 -0.23 -2.32
N LYS A 23 -24.26 1.06 -2.05
CA LYS A 23 -25.26 1.86 -2.77
C LYS A 23 -24.56 3.11 -3.29
N GLY A 24 -24.98 3.60 -4.46
CA GLY A 24 -24.51 4.89 -4.99
C GLY A 24 -23.17 4.84 -5.70
N ASP A 25 -22.81 3.70 -6.30
CA ASP A 25 -21.51 3.49 -6.95
C ASP A 25 -21.14 4.58 -7.97
N GLU A 26 -22.09 4.95 -8.82
CA GLU A 26 -21.88 5.97 -9.85
C GLU A 26 -21.66 7.37 -9.25
N GLU A 27 -22.37 7.70 -8.17
CA GLU A 27 -22.25 9.00 -7.50
C GLU A 27 -20.90 9.13 -6.78
N ALA A 28 -20.49 8.07 -6.07
CA ALA A 28 -19.21 8.01 -5.38
C ALA A 28 -18.04 8.16 -6.36
N VAL A 29 -18.08 7.44 -7.49
CA VAL A 29 -17.06 7.52 -8.54
C VAL A 29 -17.02 8.90 -9.18
N LYS A 30 -18.18 9.53 -9.42
CA LYS A 30 -18.26 10.89 -9.98
C LYS A 30 -17.69 11.94 -9.03
N GLU A 31 -18.02 11.86 -7.74
CA GLU A 31 -17.52 12.79 -6.71
C GLU A 31 -16.00 12.64 -6.52
N ALA A 32 -15.52 11.40 -6.40
CA ALA A 32 -14.10 11.10 -6.24
C ALA A 32 -13.26 11.49 -7.48
N SER A 33 -13.75 11.23 -8.69
CA SER A 33 -13.03 11.58 -9.93
C SER A 33 -12.95 13.10 -10.15
N ALA A 34 -14.01 13.85 -9.80
CA ALA A 34 -13.98 15.30 -9.82
C ALA A 34 -12.94 15.85 -8.82
N LEU A 35 -12.90 15.31 -7.61
CA LEU A 35 -11.90 15.69 -6.60
C LEU A 35 -10.48 15.37 -7.07
N LEU A 36 -10.23 14.17 -7.62
CA LEU A 36 -8.92 13.77 -8.14
C LEU A 36 -8.43 14.69 -9.26
N SER A 37 -9.33 15.12 -10.14
CA SER A 37 -9.01 16.05 -11.23
C SER A 37 -8.54 17.40 -10.67
N GLN A 38 -9.29 17.97 -9.72
CA GLN A 38 -8.94 19.24 -9.05
C GLN A 38 -7.60 19.16 -8.31
N ILE A 39 -7.34 18.04 -7.63
CA ILE A 39 -6.10 17.83 -6.89
C ILE A 39 -4.91 17.68 -7.84
N THR A 40 -5.09 16.98 -8.96
CA THR A 40 -4.06 16.81 -9.99
C THR A 40 -3.68 18.15 -10.61
N GLU A 41 -4.66 18.98 -10.93
CA GLU A 41 -4.44 20.35 -11.43
C GLU A 41 -3.65 21.19 -10.42
N ARG A 42 -4.05 21.17 -9.14
CA ARG A 42 -3.36 21.92 -8.08
C ARG A 42 -1.93 21.44 -7.83
N VAL A 43 -1.67 20.14 -7.95
CA VAL A 43 -0.32 19.58 -7.86
C VAL A 43 0.54 20.04 -9.04
N GLN A 44 -0.03 20.12 -10.23
CA GLN A 44 0.63 20.62 -11.43
C GLN A 44 0.96 22.12 -11.30
N GLU A 45 0.03 22.94 -10.79
CA GLU A 45 0.27 24.37 -10.50
C GLU A 45 1.47 24.56 -9.54
N ILE A 46 1.54 23.78 -8.45
CA ILE A 46 2.67 23.80 -7.51
C ILE A 46 3.98 23.39 -8.20
N GLN A 47 3.91 22.45 -9.13
CA GLN A 47 5.06 21.97 -9.86
C GLN A 47 5.59 23.03 -10.85
N ASP A 48 4.70 23.74 -11.54
CA ASP A 48 5.05 24.71 -12.57
C ASP A 48 5.34 26.11 -12.02
N ASP A 49 4.87 26.43 -10.81
CA ASP A 49 5.12 27.73 -10.18
C ASP A 49 6.62 27.91 -9.83
N ALA A 50 7.27 28.85 -10.53
CA ALA A 50 8.68 29.17 -10.38
C ALA A 50 9.00 29.95 -9.09
N SER A 51 7.99 30.52 -8.42
CA SER A 51 8.15 31.27 -7.18
C SER A 51 8.40 30.35 -5.96
N ILE A 52 7.97 29.09 -6.05
CA ILE A 52 8.10 28.12 -4.97
C ILE A 52 9.50 27.48 -5.02
N PRO A 53 10.28 27.55 -3.94
CA PRO A 53 11.61 26.95 -3.92
C PRO A 53 11.53 25.41 -3.94
N ILE A 54 12.46 24.78 -4.68
CA ILE A 54 12.56 23.31 -4.77
C ILE A 54 12.90 22.69 -3.41
N ARG A 55 13.75 23.38 -2.63
CA ARG A 55 14.13 22.97 -1.27
C ARG A 55 13.56 23.94 -0.26
N SER A 56 13.17 23.43 0.91
CA SER A 56 12.65 24.27 1.97
C SER A 56 13.76 25.17 2.50
N ASN A 57 13.41 26.43 2.76
CA ASN A 57 14.32 27.39 3.36
C ASN A 57 13.78 27.79 4.73
N LYS A 58 14.14 27.00 5.75
CA LYS A 58 13.69 27.19 7.15
C LYS A 58 13.97 28.60 7.68
N LYS A 59 15.04 29.26 7.22
CA LYS A 59 15.38 30.63 7.65
C LYS A 59 14.40 31.68 7.16
N LYS A 60 13.66 31.42 6.08
CA LYS A 60 12.65 32.32 5.51
C LYS A 60 11.21 31.84 5.71
N GLY A 61 11.01 30.70 6.37
CA GLY A 61 9.69 30.09 6.55
C GLY A 61 8.99 29.65 5.25
N LEU A 62 9.70 29.64 4.11
CA LEU A 62 9.13 29.25 2.82
C LEU A 62 9.07 27.73 2.70
N LYS A 63 7.86 27.20 2.52
CA LYS A 63 7.61 25.78 2.23
C LYS A 63 8.18 25.41 0.86
N SER A 64 8.68 24.19 0.77
CA SER A 64 9.16 23.63 -0.50
C SER A 64 8.02 23.15 -1.39
N LYS A 65 8.30 22.97 -2.69
CA LYS A 65 7.36 22.29 -3.61
C LYS A 65 6.94 20.91 -3.10
N LYS A 66 7.84 20.17 -2.45
CA LYS A 66 7.54 18.85 -1.89
C LYS A 66 6.51 18.95 -0.77
N GLU A 67 6.76 19.80 0.22
CA GLU A 67 5.88 19.98 1.38
C GLU A 67 4.48 20.42 0.95
N MET A 68 4.37 21.36 0.00
CA MET A 68 3.05 21.80 -0.48
C MET A 68 2.30 20.71 -1.24
N ARG A 69 2.98 19.87 -2.04
CA ARG A 69 2.32 18.72 -2.67
C ARG A 69 1.83 17.70 -1.64
N GLU A 70 2.62 17.44 -0.61
CA GLU A 70 2.25 16.52 0.47
C GLU A 70 1.03 17.04 1.24
N GLU A 71 0.95 18.34 1.54
CA GLU A 71 -0.23 18.96 2.18
C GLU A 71 -1.48 18.82 1.32
N VAL A 72 -1.38 19.06 0.01
CA VAL A 72 -2.49 18.89 -0.94
C VAL A 72 -2.92 17.41 -1.02
N GLN A 73 -1.97 16.49 -1.08
CA GLN A 73 -2.24 15.04 -1.13
C GLN A 73 -2.87 14.52 0.18
N GLN A 74 -2.43 15.04 1.32
CA GLN A 74 -3.01 14.69 2.62
C GLN A 74 -4.46 15.17 2.73
N GLY A 75 -4.72 16.44 2.39
CA GLY A 75 -6.09 16.98 2.37
C GLY A 75 -6.99 16.27 1.35
N ALA A 76 -6.43 15.81 0.22
CA ALA A 76 -7.15 14.97 -0.74
C ALA A 76 -7.51 13.60 -0.15
N SER A 77 -6.59 12.99 0.61
CA SER A 77 -6.80 11.69 1.24
C SER A 77 -7.91 11.73 2.29
N GLU A 78 -7.99 12.81 3.08
CA GLU A 78 -9.08 13.04 4.04
C GLU A 78 -10.43 13.18 3.34
N LYS A 79 -10.51 14.00 2.28
CA LYS A 79 -11.74 14.16 1.50
C LYS A 79 -12.17 12.86 0.81
N LEU A 80 -11.22 12.08 0.28
CA LEU A 80 -11.53 10.77 -0.30
C LEU A 80 -12.05 9.79 0.76
N LYS A 81 -11.51 9.84 1.99
CA LYS A 81 -12.05 9.10 3.13
C LYS A 81 -13.48 9.52 3.46
N ASP A 82 -13.79 10.81 3.44
CA ASP A 82 -15.15 11.30 3.68
C ASP A 82 -16.13 10.82 2.60
N ILE A 83 -15.73 10.87 1.32
CA ILE A 83 -16.51 10.33 0.19
C ILE A 83 -16.71 8.83 0.37
N ALA A 84 -15.65 8.09 0.70
CA ALA A 84 -15.72 6.65 0.91
C ALA A 84 -16.69 6.29 2.04
N THR A 85 -16.61 7.00 3.17
CA THR A 85 -17.50 6.79 4.33
C THR A 85 -18.94 7.14 4.01
N LYS A 86 -19.17 8.26 3.32
CA LYS A 86 -20.50 8.75 2.91
C LYS A 86 -21.23 7.74 2.02
N HIS A 87 -20.52 7.08 1.11
CA HIS A 87 -21.09 6.14 0.14
C HIS A 87 -20.92 4.66 0.54
N GLY A 88 -20.40 4.36 1.73
CA GLY A 88 -20.21 2.98 2.20
C GLY A 88 -19.07 2.22 1.53
N TYR A 89 -18.16 2.92 0.86
CA TYR A 89 -16.94 2.40 0.23
C TYR A 89 -15.79 2.21 1.24
N VAL A 90 -16.12 1.67 2.39
CA VAL A 90 -15.20 1.49 3.51
C VAL A 90 -14.60 0.09 3.56
N VAL A 91 -15.09 -0.83 2.71
CA VAL A 91 -14.64 -2.22 2.68
C VAL A 91 -13.18 -2.31 2.24
N GLY A 92 -12.41 -3.01 3.07
CA GLY A 92 -10.99 -3.26 2.87
C GLY A 92 -10.67 -4.67 2.43
N LYS A 93 -9.44 -4.83 1.95
CA LYS A 93 -8.79 -6.13 1.88
C LYS A 93 -7.35 -6.02 2.36
N TRP A 94 -6.89 -7.06 3.02
CA TRP A 94 -5.48 -7.25 3.31
C TRP A 94 -4.89 -8.23 2.34
N LEU A 95 -3.58 -8.12 2.16
CA LEU A 95 -2.84 -8.88 1.18
C LEU A 95 -1.71 -9.61 1.90
N ILE A 96 -1.72 -10.93 1.82
CA ILE A 96 -0.68 -11.81 2.35
C ILE A 96 -0.05 -12.53 1.16
N PHE A 97 1.26 -12.40 1.04
CA PHE A 97 2.04 -13.05 -0.01
C PHE A 97 2.71 -14.31 0.57
N ALA A 98 2.24 -15.48 0.14
CA ALA A 98 2.67 -16.76 0.65
C ALA A 98 3.53 -17.51 -0.36
N GLN A 99 4.56 -18.23 0.11
CA GLN A 99 5.33 -19.13 -0.74
C GLN A 99 4.50 -20.36 -1.14
N PRO A 100 4.77 -20.99 -2.31
CA PRO A 100 4.01 -22.13 -2.81
C PRO A 100 4.03 -23.34 -1.85
N ASP A 101 5.11 -23.49 -1.08
CA ASP A 101 5.24 -24.59 -0.12
C ASP A 101 4.38 -24.41 1.14
N ARG A 102 3.97 -23.18 1.46
CA ARG A 102 3.27 -22.84 2.72
C ARG A 102 1.84 -22.38 2.52
N VAL A 103 1.47 -22.00 1.30
CA VAL A 103 0.15 -21.43 1.01
C VAL A 103 -1.00 -22.39 1.32
N ASP A 104 -0.86 -23.70 1.10
CA ASP A 104 -1.93 -24.65 1.41
C ASP A 104 -2.20 -24.71 2.93
N ALA A 105 -1.14 -24.70 3.75
CA ALA A 105 -1.26 -24.65 5.21
C ALA A 105 -1.81 -23.31 5.71
N LEU A 106 -1.31 -22.21 5.16
CA LEU A 106 -1.78 -20.85 5.44
C LEU A 106 -3.27 -20.72 5.11
N TRP A 107 -3.66 -21.07 3.88
CA TRP A 107 -5.03 -20.96 3.42
C TRP A 107 -5.98 -21.80 4.28
N ASN A 108 -5.60 -23.03 4.64
CA ASN A 108 -6.39 -23.87 5.53
C ASN A 108 -6.58 -23.24 6.92
N SER A 109 -5.52 -22.65 7.48
CA SER A 109 -5.57 -21.91 8.74
C SER A 109 -6.54 -20.72 8.66
N VAL A 110 -6.38 -19.86 7.64
CA VAL A 110 -7.22 -18.68 7.43
C VAL A 110 -8.68 -19.06 7.21
N ALA A 111 -8.94 -20.04 6.34
CA ALA A 111 -10.28 -20.51 6.01
C ALA A 111 -10.99 -21.10 7.25
N THR A 112 -10.30 -21.95 8.01
CA THR A 112 -10.86 -22.57 9.23
C THR A 112 -11.07 -21.52 10.32
N SER A 113 -10.11 -20.60 10.48
CA SER A 113 -10.19 -19.51 11.46
C SER A 113 -11.36 -18.57 11.16
N LEU A 114 -11.61 -18.26 9.88
CA LEU A 114 -12.70 -17.40 9.44
C LEU A 114 -14.09 -18.01 9.71
N VAL A 115 -14.23 -19.34 9.56
CA VAL A 115 -15.51 -20.03 9.74
C VAL A 115 -15.79 -20.35 11.21
N SER A 116 -14.80 -20.84 11.96
CA SER A 116 -15.01 -21.36 13.32
C SER A 116 -13.85 -21.12 14.29
N GLY A 117 -12.90 -20.25 13.96
CA GLY A 117 -11.75 -19.93 14.82
C GLY A 117 -11.67 -18.45 15.21
N PRO A 118 -10.48 -17.94 15.58
CA PRO A 118 -10.31 -16.58 16.08
C PRO A 118 -10.78 -15.48 15.11
N LEU A 119 -10.55 -15.64 13.80
CA LEU A 119 -11.01 -14.67 12.81
C LEU A 119 -12.55 -14.61 12.73
N SER A 120 -13.24 -15.71 13.04
CA SER A 120 -14.71 -15.72 13.09
C SER A 120 -15.28 -14.81 14.19
N SER A 121 -14.54 -14.53 15.27
CA SER A 121 -14.95 -13.53 16.27
C SER A 121 -14.66 -12.08 15.89
N THR A 122 -13.82 -11.86 14.87
CA THR A 122 -13.45 -10.51 14.40
C THR A 122 -14.44 -10.00 13.34
N SER A 123 -14.15 -8.80 12.82
CA SER A 123 -14.89 -8.19 11.72
C SER A 123 -14.58 -8.79 10.35
N ALA A 124 -13.52 -9.59 10.20
CA ALA A 124 -13.21 -10.26 8.95
C ALA A 124 -14.37 -11.18 8.52
N TYR A 125 -14.79 -11.07 7.25
CA TYR A 125 -16.00 -11.76 6.77
C TYR A 125 -15.80 -12.61 5.52
N ARG A 126 -14.70 -12.39 4.78
CA ARG A 126 -14.42 -13.10 3.54
C ARG A 126 -12.93 -13.24 3.35
N ALA A 127 -12.51 -14.38 2.79
CA ALA A 127 -11.14 -14.60 2.37
C ALA A 127 -11.11 -15.20 0.96
N LYS A 128 -10.02 -14.94 0.23
CA LYS A 128 -9.75 -15.58 -1.05
C LYS A 128 -8.27 -15.91 -1.21
N VAL A 129 -7.98 -16.93 -2.00
CA VAL A 129 -6.60 -17.28 -2.38
C VAL A 129 -6.50 -17.49 -3.89
N ALA A 130 -5.41 -17.02 -4.48
CA ALA A 130 -5.09 -17.25 -5.88
C ALA A 130 -4.66 -18.72 -6.11
N THR A 131 -5.25 -19.37 -7.11
CA THR A 131 -4.82 -20.71 -7.56
C THR A 131 -3.43 -20.69 -8.19
N SER A 132 -2.76 -21.85 -8.25
CA SER A 132 -1.43 -21.95 -8.89
C SER A 132 -1.49 -21.68 -10.38
N PRO A 133 -0.51 -20.96 -10.97
CA PRO A 133 -0.40 -20.84 -12.41
C PRO A 133 -0.18 -22.21 -13.06
N GLN A 134 -0.57 -22.36 -14.32
CA GLN A 134 -0.44 -23.63 -15.05
C GLN A 134 1.03 -24.02 -15.27
N ASN A 135 1.90 -23.03 -15.43
CA ASN A 135 3.34 -23.22 -15.54
C ASN A 135 4.00 -22.84 -14.22
N ASP A 136 4.90 -23.69 -13.74
CA ASP A 136 5.68 -23.44 -12.54
C ASP A 136 6.67 -22.29 -12.81
N THR A 137 6.42 -21.14 -12.20
CA THR A 137 7.31 -19.97 -12.29
C THR A 137 8.19 -19.92 -11.05
N PRO A 138 9.53 -19.87 -11.20
CA PRO A 138 10.42 -19.79 -10.04
C PRO A 138 10.12 -18.53 -9.23
N ASN A 139 10.10 -18.67 -7.89
CA ASN A 139 9.76 -17.60 -6.95
C ASN A 139 8.32 -17.07 -7.06
N TYR A 140 7.40 -17.87 -7.57
CA TYR A 140 5.98 -17.53 -7.52
C TYR A 140 5.53 -17.33 -6.07
N SER A 141 4.72 -16.31 -5.81
CA SER A 141 4.04 -16.14 -4.52
C SER A 141 2.53 -16.09 -4.74
N HIS A 142 1.81 -16.75 -3.85
CA HIS A 142 0.36 -16.75 -3.85
C HIS A 142 -0.17 -15.57 -3.07
N LEU A 143 -1.18 -14.91 -3.64
CA LEU A 143 -1.90 -13.87 -2.96
C LEU A 143 -3.09 -14.47 -2.19
N VAL A 144 -3.04 -14.36 -0.87
CA VAL A 144 -4.20 -14.54 0.01
C VAL A 144 -4.75 -13.15 0.33
N CYS A 145 -6.06 -12.97 0.26
CA CYS A 145 -6.71 -11.75 0.71
C CYS A 145 -7.75 -12.03 1.78
N VAL A 146 -7.76 -11.21 2.83
CA VAL A 146 -8.77 -11.20 3.90
C VAL A 146 -9.52 -9.88 3.83
N TYR A 147 -10.85 -9.91 3.83
CA TYR A 147 -11.70 -8.75 3.68
C TYR A 147 -12.29 -8.31 5.02
N VAL A 148 -12.29 -7.01 5.24
CA VAL A 148 -12.76 -6.33 6.46
C VAL A 148 -13.83 -5.32 6.07
N PRO A 149 -14.94 -5.18 6.80
CA PRO A 149 -16.07 -4.35 6.40
C PRO A 149 -15.75 -2.85 6.41
N ASP A 150 -14.87 -2.40 7.30
CA ASP A 150 -14.47 -1.00 7.41
C ASP A 150 -12.96 -0.90 7.69
N VAL A 151 -12.20 -0.26 6.78
CA VAL A 151 -10.76 -0.02 6.94
C VAL A 151 -10.42 1.11 7.89
N TYR A 152 -11.38 2.00 8.16
CA TYR A 152 -11.18 3.16 9.02
C TYR A 152 -11.42 2.85 10.49
N ASP A 153 -12.03 1.70 10.79
CA ASP A 153 -12.13 1.13 12.14
C ASP A 153 -10.81 0.46 12.56
N GLN A 154 -9.84 1.31 12.92
CA GLN A 154 -8.49 0.90 13.32
C GLN A 154 -8.43 -0.22 14.37
N PRO A 155 -9.20 -0.21 15.48
CA PRO A 155 -9.12 -1.29 16.47
C PRO A 155 -9.59 -2.62 15.88
N SER A 156 -10.71 -2.64 15.16
CA SER A 156 -11.26 -3.83 14.51
C SER A 156 -10.31 -4.42 13.46
N VAL A 157 -9.72 -3.55 12.63
CA VAL A 157 -8.66 -3.90 11.69
C VAL A 157 -7.46 -4.49 12.45
N THR A 158 -7.01 -3.86 13.52
CA THR A 158 -5.83 -4.33 14.28
C THR A 158 -6.08 -5.69 14.97
N GLU A 159 -7.28 -5.93 15.48
CA GLU A 159 -7.67 -7.20 16.09
C GLU A 159 -7.63 -8.35 15.08
N ALA A 160 -8.18 -8.16 13.88
CA ALA A 160 -8.07 -9.14 12.80
C ALA A 160 -6.60 -9.49 12.48
N LEU A 161 -5.65 -8.56 12.67
CA LEU A 161 -4.23 -8.74 12.31
C LEU A 161 -3.51 -9.56 13.32
N LYS A 162 -3.75 -9.23 14.59
CA LYS A 162 -3.12 -9.89 15.71
C LYS A 162 -3.53 -11.34 15.75
N GLU A 163 -4.82 -11.63 15.63
CA GLU A 163 -5.31 -13.00 15.74
C GLU A 163 -4.75 -13.93 14.64
N GLU A 164 -4.63 -13.45 13.40
CA GLU A 164 -4.03 -14.23 12.30
C GLU A 164 -2.51 -14.38 12.47
N TYR A 165 -1.80 -13.27 12.70
CA TYR A 165 -0.34 -13.26 12.75
C TYR A 165 0.22 -14.01 13.98
N PHE A 166 -0.42 -13.87 15.14
CA PHE A 166 0.00 -14.58 16.35
C PHE A 166 -0.38 -16.06 16.31
N ALA A 167 -1.46 -16.45 15.63
CA ALA A 167 -1.77 -17.86 15.41
C ALA A 167 -0.66 -18.55 14.61
N GLU A 168 -0.16 -17.91 13.54
CA GLU A 168 0.97 -18.43 12.76
C GLU A 168 2.28 -18.48 13.53
N LEU A 169 2.63 -17.40 14.25
CA LEU A 169 3.86 -17.38 15.06
C LEU A 169 3.85 -18.44 16.15
N ASN A 170 2.70 -18.64 16.80
CA ASN A 170 2.59 -19.67 17.83
C ASN A 170 2.67 -21.07 17.23
N ALA A 171 2.03 -21.32 16.08
CA ALA A 171 2.12 -22.60 15.37
C ALA A 171 3.53 -22.90 14.85
N ALA A 172 4.23 -21.91 14.31
CA ALA A 172 5.62 -22.05 13.87
C ALA A 172 6.57 -22.32 15.04
N LYS A 173 6.33 -21.67 16.19
CA LYS A 173 7.12 -21.87 17.41
C LYS A 173 6.88 -23.23 18.04
N THR A 174 5.64 -23.74 18.06
CA THR A 174 5.35 -25.09 18.55
C THR A 174 5.89 -26.16 17.62
N ALA A 175 5.77 -26.01 16.29
CA ALA A 175 6.36 -26.93 15.32
C ALA A 175 7.90 -26.99 15.42
N ALA A 176 8.56 -25.84 15.56
CA ALA A 176 10.01 -25.78 15.76
C ALA A 176 10.45 -26.44 17.09
N ALA A 177 9.66 -26.27 18.16
CA ALA A 177 9.90 -26.88 19.46
C ALA A 177 9.71 -28.42 19.42
N GLU A 178 8.73 -28.90 18.66
CA GLU A 178 8.47 -30.33 18.48
C GLU A 178 9.56 -31.00 17.63
N GLU A 179 10.04 -30.36 16.57
CA GLU A 179 11.15 -30.88 15.76
C GLU A 179 12.47 -30.93 16.55
N THR A 180 12.73 -29.95 17.43
CA THR A 180 13.89 -29.99 18.34
C THR A 180 13.74 -31.06 19.42
N ALA A 181 12.52 -31.30 19.92
CA ALA A 181 12.26 -32.39 20.86
C ALA A 181 12.43 -33.77 20.21
N ALA A 182 11.96 -33.96 18.98
CA ALA A 182 12.12 -35.20 18.22
C ALA A 182 13.58 -35.50 17.86
N LYS A 183 14.38 -34.48 17.46
CA LYS A 183 15.83 -34.62 17.25
C LYS A 183 16.58 -34.95 18.55
N LYS A 184 16.14 -34.43 19.70
CA LYS A 184 16.73 -34.74 21.01
C LYS A 184 16.36 -36.14 21.51
N ALA A 185 15.22 -36.69 21.11
CA ALA A 185 14.80 -38.06 21.42
C ALA A 185 15.47 -39.11 20.51
N ALA A 186 15.80 -38.77 19.25
CA ALA A 186 16.52 -39.65 18.32
C ALA A 186 18.04 -39.72 18.57
N ALA A 187 18.61 -38.72 19.27
CA ALA A 187 20.00 -38.73 19.71
C ALA A 187 20.11 -39.40 21.10
N GLY A 188 20.08 -40.73 21.13
CA GLY A 188 20.35 -41.52 22.34
C GLY A 188 21.65 -41.11 23.04
N GLU A 189 21.61 -41.10 24.37
CA GLU A 189 22.74 -40.84 25.27
C GLU A 189 24.04 -41.56 24.85
N THR A 190 25.10 -40.79 24.60
CA THR A 190 26.44 -41.20 25.04
C THR A 190 26.98 -40.16 26.01
N LYS A 191 26.93 -40.49 27.30
CA LYS A 191 27.66 -39.79 28.36
C LYS A 191 29.15 -39.81 28.02
N LYS A 192 29.70 -38.69 27.54
CA LYS A 192 31.15 -38.44 27.57
C LYS A 192 31.53 -37.70 28.85
N PRO A 193 32.61 -38.08 29.53
CA PRO A 193 33.01 -37.50 30.80
C PRO A 193 33.44 -36.02 30.65
N LYS A 194 33.07 -35.22 31.65
CA LYS A 194 33.45 -33.81 31.86
C LYS A 194 34.93 -33.55 31.55
N PRO A 195 35.28 -32.61 30.65
CA PRO A 195 36.61 -32.02 30.63
C PRO A 195 36.72 -31.06 31.83
N LYS A 196 37.71 -31.28 32.69
CA LYS A 196 38.07 -30.31 33.75
C LYS A 196 38.65 -29.06 33.09
N LEU A 197 37.92 -27.95 33.17
CA LEU A 197 38.40 -26.63 32.78
C LEU A 197 39.45 -26.18 33.79
N LYS A 198 40.72 -26.16 33.38
CA LYS A 198 41.78 -25.47 34.11
C LYS A 198 41.49 -23.97 34.04
N GLN A 199 41.32 -23.33 35.19
CA GLN A 199 41.46 -21.89 35.32
C GLN A 199 42.85 -21.48 34.81
N LYS A 200 42.87 -20.73 33.72
CA LYS A 200 43.96 -19.82 33.37
C LYS A 200 43.33 -18.45 33.28
N GLY A 201 43.78 -17.55 34.16
CA GLY A 201 43.51 -16.13 34.01
C GLY A 201 44.22 -15.56 32.78
N GLY A 202 43.85 -14.32 32.46
CA GLY A 202 44.53 -13.52 31.44
C GLY A 202 43.52 -12.84 30.52
N ASP A 203 43.38 -11.55 30.75
CA ASP A 203 42.94 -10.52 29.80
C ASP A 203 41.47 -10.54 29.37
N ASP A 204 40.70 -9.70 30.07
CA ASP A 204 39.51 -9.05 29.53
C ASP A 204 39.97 -7.91 28.61
N PRO A 205 39.83 -8.04 27.27
CA PRO A 205 40.25 -7.02 26.32
C PRO A 205 39.18 -5.94 26.10
N PHE A 206 38.14 -5.87 26.94
CA PHE A 206 37.03 -4.92 26.82
C PHE A 206 36.81 -4.04 28.05
N ALA A 207 37.74 -4.04 29.01
CA ALA A 207 37.80 -3.00 30.03
C ALA A 207 38.36 -1.69 29.45
N SER A 208 37.59 -1.02 28.59
CA SER A 208 37.65 0.46 28.47
C SER A 208 36.91 0.99 29.71
N ASP A 209 37.57 1.59 30.70
CA ASP A 209 38.25 2.88 30.61
C ASP A 209 37.38 3.90 29.88
N ASP A 210 36.36 4.37 30.61
CA ASP A 210 35.66 5.64 30.34
C ASP A 210 35.03 6.09 31.68
N GLU A 211 35.90 6.50 32.60
CA GLU A 211 35.56 7.49 33.63
C GLU A 211 35.62 8.88 32.96
N ASP A 212 34.50 9.58 32.94
CA ASP A 212 34.39 11.06 32.92
C ASP A 212 32.89 11.36 33.13
N GLY A 213 32.43 11.98 34.22
CA GLY A 213 32.88 13.26 34.75
C GLY A 213 31.77 14.30 34.48
N GLU A 214 30.63 14.18 35.18
CA GLU A 214 29.59 15.21 35.21
C GLU A 214 30.01 16.34 36.16
N GLU A 215 30.40 17.51 35.66
CA GLU A 215 30.19 18.79 36.36
C GLU A 215 29.97 19.97 35.37
N ASN A 216 28.81 20.61 35.54
CA ASN A 216 28.48 22.03 35.44
C ASN A 216 29.44 23.02 34.76
N ALA A 217 28.91 23.85 33.84
CA ALA A 217 28.75 25.31 34.00
C ALA A 217 28.64 26.08 32.64
N GLU A 218 27.59 26.89 32.49
CA GLU A 218 27.60 28.14 31.70
C GLU A 218 28.65 29.12 32.30
N PRO A 219 29.29 30.07 31.54
CA PRO A 219 28.57 31.20 30.93
C PRO A 219 29.16 31.87 29.65
N GLU A 220 28.27 32.57 28.95
CA GLU A 220 28.32 33.92 28.35
C GLU A 220 29.56 34.53 27.62
N VAL A 221 29.24 35.20 26.49
CA VAL A 221 29.87 36.34 25.76
C VAL A 221 31.36 36.33 25.35
N SER A 222 31.61 36.42 24.03
CA SER A 222 32.07 37.67 23.34
C SER A 222 32.61 37.41 21.92
N ALA A 223 32.17 38.22 20.95
CA ALA A 223 32.87 38.48 19.69
C ALA A 223 33.90 39.62 19.91
N PRO A 224 34.64 40.16 18.91
CA PRO A 224 34.85 39.78 17.50
C PRO A 224 36.35 39.80 17.07
N ALA A 225 36.71 39.31 15.88
CA ALA A 225 37.79 39.91 15.06
C ALA A 225 37.79 39.43 13.61
N ALA A 226 37.97 40.40 12.71
CA ALA A 226 37.97 40.27 11.27
C ALA A 226 39.31 39.79 10.70
N VAL A 227 39.29 39.03 9.60
CA VAL A 227 40.39 39.03 8.61
C VAL A 227 39.85 39.00 7.17
N LYS A 228 40.43 39.89 6.38
CA LYS A 228 40.18 40.25 4.98
C LYS A 228 40.69 39.24 3.96
N GLY A 229 40.06 39.26 2.77
CA GLY A 229 40.66 38.92 1.47
C GLY A 229 40.48 37.46 1.05
N LYS A 230 40.25 37.09 -0.22
CA LYS A 230 40.31 37.77 -1.51
C LYS A 230 39.41 36.99 -2.49
N LYS A 231 38.71 37.73 -3.36
CA LYS A 231 38.18 37.25 -4.67
C LYS A 231 39.33 36.71 -5.54
N PRO A 232 39.09 35.73 -6.44
CA PRO A 232 38.62 36.09 -7.78
C PRO A 232 37.61 35.11 -8.41
N ALA A 233 36.75 35.66 -9.27
CA ALA A 233 36.01 34.98 -10.34
C ALA A 233 36.60 35.46 -11.69
N PRO A 234 36.11 35.04 -12.87
CA PRO A 234 35.39 33.82 -13.27
C PRO A 234 36.07 33.14 -14.49
N LYS A 235 35.72 31.89 -14.82
CA LYS A 235 35.88 31.37 -16.19
C LYS A 235 34.56 30.83 -16.72
N LYS A 236 34.10 31.48 -17.79
CA LYS A 236 33.04 31.06 -18.70
C LYS A 236 33.38 29.70 -19.32
N LYS A 237 32.39 28.84 -19.49
CA LYS A 237 32.30 27.97 -20.67
C LYS A 237 30.84 27.80 -21.07
N ALA A 238 30.57 28.21 -22.30
CA ALA A 238 29.37 27.89 -23.06
C ALA A 238 29.62 26.61 -23.88
N GLY A 239 28.55 25.96 -24.32
CA GLY A 239 28.53 24.79 -25.22
C GLY A 239 27.54 23.76 -24.68
N ALA A 240 26.25 23.83 -25.03
CA ALA A 240 25.64 23.40 -26.30
C ALA A 240 25.54 21.87 -26.42
N GLU A 241 24.28 21.43 -26.42
CA GLU A 241 23.69 20.34 -27.21
C GLU A 241 24.34 18.95 -27.26
N ALA A 242 23.61 17.95 -26.77
CA ALA A 242 23.21 16.75 -27.53
C ALA A 242 22.39 15.82 -26.61
N PHE A 243 21.08 16.01 -26.61
CA PHE A 243 20.11 15.03 -26.11
C PHE A 243 19.85 14.07 -27.27
N ALA A 244 20.59 12.97 -27.34
CA ALA A 244 20.33 11.91 -28.31
C ALA A 244 19.23 11.00 -27.75
N SER A 245 18.00 11.18 -28.26
CA SER A 245 17.02 10.11 -28.35
C SER A 245 17.59 8.99 -29.21
N ASP A 246 17.59 7.77 -28.68
CA ASP A 246 17.75 6.56 -29.48
C ASP A 246 16.44 5.78 -29.36
N GLU A 247 15.56 6.01 -30.35
CA GLU A 247 14.41 5.19 -30.67
C GLU A 247 14.92 3.98 -31.48
N ASP A 248 14.80 2.76 -30.93
CA ASP A 248 15.02 1.54 -31.71
C ASP A 248 13.68 0.99 -32.17
N ALA A 249 13.34 1.33 -33.42
CA ALA A 249 12.22 0.81 -34.17
C ALA A 249 12.61 -0.50 -34.87
N LYS A 250 11.82 -1.55 -34.67
CA LYS A 250 11.77 -2.70 -35.59
C LYS A 250 10.35 -3.16 -35.85
N ASP A 251 9.81 -2.62 -36.93
CA ASP A 251 8.75 -3.25 -37.73
C ASP A 251 9.38 -4.37 -38.59
N PRO A 252 8.62 -5.41 -38.96
CA PRO A 252 8.25 -5.46 -40.38
C PRO A 252 6.80 -5.88 -40.66
N SER A 253 6.09 -4.98 -41.34
CA SER A 253 4.97 -5.23 -42.25
C SER A 253 5.30 -6.33 -43.29
N PRO A 254 4.31 -7.06 -43.90
CA PRO A 254 3.58 -6.48 -45.04
C PRO A 254 2.16 -7.06 -45.34
N LYS A 255 1.23 -6.22 -45.83
CA LYS A 255 0.73 -6.24 -47.22
C LYS A 255 -0.58 -5.46 -47.37
N ALA A 256 -0.53 -4.54 -48.33
CA ALA A 256 -1.60 -3.69 -48.82
C ALA A 256 -2.72 -4.46 -49.55
N LYS A 257 -3.94 -3.92 -49.48
CA LYS A 257 -4.90 -3.81 -50.58
C LYS A 257 -6.00 -2.81 -50.22
N ALA A 258 -6.20 -1.82 -51.08
CA ALA A 258 -7.36 -0.91 -51.13
C ALA A 258 -7.71 -0.70 -52.62
N PRO A 259 -8.80 0.01 -52.99
CA PRO A 259 -10.21 -0.13 -52.59
C PRO A 259 -11.12 -0.21 -53.86
N PRO A 260 -12.46 -0.11 -53.75
CA PRO A 260 -13.06 1.09 -54.37
C PRO A 260 -14.32 1.69 -53.72
N LYS A 261 -14.35 3.03 -53.76
CA LYS A 261 -15.41 4.00 -54.14
C LYS A 261 -16.89 3.83 -53.71
N LYS A 262 -17.33 4.89 -53.02
CA LYS A 262 -18.54 5.74 -53.20
C LYS A 262 -19.94 5.11 -52.99
N ARG A 263 -20.70 5.70 -52.06
CA ARG A 263 -21.92 6.48 -52.37
C ARG A 263 -22.45 7.27 -51.17
N ALA A 264 -23.01 8.43 -51.48
CA ALA A 264 -23.65 9.39 -50.58
C ALA A 264 -25.18 9.20 -50.57
N ALA A 265 -25.80 9.47 -49.41
CA ALA A 265 -27.21 9.86 -49.19
C ALA A 265 -27.23 10.43 -47.75
N LYS A 266 -27.63 11.65 -47.39
CA LYS A 266 -28.67 12.64 -47.77
C LYS A 266 -30.12 12.19 -47.51
N ARG A 267 -30.66 12.68 -46.37
CA ARG A 267 -32.07 12.93 -45.94
C ARG A 267 -32.20 12.53 -44.46
N SER A 268 -32.95 13.16 -43.55
CA SER A 268 -33.82 14.36 -43.44
C SER A 268 -34.13 14.42 -41.92
N LYS A 269 -33.95 15.53 -41.20
CA LYS A 269 -34.96 16.55 -40.83
C LYS A 269 -36.38 16.01 -40.56
N ASP A 270 -36.77 16.02 -39.28
CA ASP A 270 -38.09 16.33 -38.66
C ASP A 270 -37.80 16.42 -37.12
N ALA A 271 -38.03 17.51 -36.37
CA ALA A 271 -39.30 18.15 -35.94
C ALA A 271 -40.20 17.13 -35.21
N ASP A 272 -40.88 17.36 -34.09
CA ASP A 272 -41.18 18.48 -33.19
C ASP A 272 -41.98 17.86 -31.99
N GLU A 273 -42.23 18.62 -30.92
CA GLU A 273 -43.27 18.39 -29.86
C GLU A 273 -43.08 17.21 -28.88
N ASP A 274 -43.48 17.20 -27.60
CA ASP A 274 -44.20 18.11 -26.67
C ASP A 274 -43.87 17.54 -25.26
N GLY A 275 -43.62 18.31 -24.20
CA GLY A 275 -44.68 18.90 -23.40
C GLY A 275 -45.36 17.90 -22.44
N SER A 276 -44.86 17.76 -21.20
CA SER A 276 -45.72 17.40 -20.04
C SER A 276 -45.03 17.72 -18.72
N GLU A 277 -45.34 18.92 -18.22
CA GLU A 277 -45.45 19.19 -16.79
C GLU A 277 -46.64 18.38 -16.25
N ASN A 278 -46.51 17.70 -15.09
CA ASN A 278 -47.61 17.72 -14.13
C ASN A 278 -47.27 17.30 -12.67
N GLU A 279 -47.67 18.19 -11.77
CA GLU A 279 -48.28 17.99 -10.44
C GLU A 279 -47.61 17.14 -9.31
N ALA A 280 -47.07 17.88 -8.33
CA ALA A 280 -47.47 17.72 -6.92
C ALA A 280 -48.81 18.48 -6.68
N PRO A 281 -49.57 18.38 -5.55
CA PRO A 281 -49.27 17.78 -4.24
C PRO A 281 -50.44 17.00 -3.60
N LYS A 282 -50.26 16.44 -2.38
CA LYS A 282 -51.24 16.60 -1.27
C LYS A 282 -50.76 16.04 0.08
N LYS A 283 -50.85 16.93 1.08
CA LYS A 283 -50.86 16.68 2.53
C LYS A 283 -52.02 15.74 2.89
N LYS A 284 -51.81 14.85 3.88
CA LYS A 284 -52.89 14.47 4.81
C LYS A 284 -52.35 14.33 6.23
N ARG A 285 -52.91 15.18 7.10
CA ARG A 285 -52.89 15.09 8.56
C ARG A 285 -53.69 13.84 8.96
N GLY A 286 -53.25 13.13 9.99
CA GLY A 286 -54.02 12.09 10.65
C GLY A 286 -53.54 11.94 12.09
N ARG A 287 -54.35 12.45 13.01
CA ARG A 287 -54.20 12.44 14.46
C ARG A 287 -55.10 11.31 14.98
N THR A 288 -54.54 10.41 15.77
CA THR A 288 -55.21 9.65 16.85
C THR A 288 -54.13 9.22 17.81
#